data_AF-A0A497GYP9-F1
#
_entry.id   AF-A0A497GYP9-F1
#
_cell.length_a   1.000
_cell.length_b   1.000
_cell.length_c   1.000
_cell.angle_alpha   90.00
_cell.angle_beta   90.00
_cell.angle_gamma   90.00
#
_symmetry.space_group_name_H-M   'P 1'
#
loop_
_entity.id
_entity.type
_entity.pdbx_description
1 polymer ?
#
loop_
_entity_poly.entity_id
_entity_poly.type
_entity_poly.pdbx_seq_one_letter_code
_entity_poly.pdbx_strand_id
1 'polypeptide(L)'
;MGLRWLILRSVPSTMDVAWGLAPGPAVVAALTQSAGRGRTGPWHSPPGGAYFSIVYPTNSPREAVPRAAVCTCKYLEGLGLKPRIRWPNDILVGEGKIAGILAESRTSRGSVVNVGVGLNVRGRISEMVEGAVSLQELGVDVDPLGAILRVPLCVLRGSFNVYEEFGRRLAYLGEEVEISGVRGEFLGIDREFRALLRVGGRATAFLEGRMRKVK
;
A
#
# COMPACT_ATOMS: atom_id res chain seq x y z
N MET A 1 -2.65 -6.08 25.64
CA MET A 1 -2.30 -4.66 25.40
C MET A 1 -3.31 -4.07 24.41
N GLY A 2 -3.88 -2.91 24.73
CA GLY A 2 -4.84 -2.22 23.84
C GLY A 2 -4.18 -1.61 22.60
N LEU A 3 -4.96 -1.41 21.54
CA LEU A 3 -4.53 -0.68 20.35
C LEU A 3 -4.37 0.81 20.68
N ARG A 4 -3.21 1.39 20.38
CA ARG A 4 -2.93 2.82 20.56
C ARG A 4 -3.07 3.59 19.25
N TRP A 5 -3.57 4.82 19.35
CA TRP A 5 -3.71 5.75 18.23
C TRP A 5 -3.00 7.05 18.57
N LEU A 6 -2.21 7.55 17.61
CA LEU A 6 -1.58 8.86 17.70
C LEU A 6 -1.83 9.61 16.38
N ILE A 7 -2.57 10.71 16.43
CA ILE A 7 -2.85 11.55 15.27
C ILE A 7 -2.15 12.89 15.48
N LEU A 8 -1.23 13.22 14.58
CA LEU A 8 -0.38 14.40 14.65
C LEU A 8 -0.72 15.39 13.53
N ARG A 9 -0.40 16.67 13.71
CA ARG A 9 -0.58 17.65 12.63
C ARG A 9 0.45 17.44 11.52
N SER A 10 1.72 17.42 11.86
CA SER A 10 2.82 17.27 10.89
C SER A 10 4.00 16.53 11.52
N VAL A 11 4.69 15.71 10.73
CA VAL A 11 5.88 14.94 11.11
C VAL A 11 6.83 14.83 9.91
N PRO A 12 8.11 14.47 10.08
CA PRO A 12 8.94 14.05 8.96
C PRO A 12 8.36 12.81 8.26
N SER A 13 8.09 11.74 9.01
CA SER A 13 7.43 10.53 8.54
C SER A 13 6.68 9.85 9.69
N THR A 14 5.46 9.36 9.44
CA THR A 14 4.70 8.56 10.42
C THR A 14 5.44 7.27 10.79
N MET A 15 6.28 6.75 9.89
CA MET A 15 7.05 5.52 10.14
C MET A 15 8.11 5.72 11.23
N ASP A 16 8.72 6.90 11.32
CA ASP A 16 9.72 7.20 12.36
C ASP A 16 9.10 7.20 13.74
N VAL A 17 7.94 7.85 13.86
CA VAL A 17 7.19 7.92 15.12
C VAL A 17 6.66 6.54 15.52
N ALA A 18 6.17 5.75 14.55
CA ALA A 18 5.63 4.42 14.80
C ALA A 18 6.65 3.47 15.46
N TRP A 19 7.94 3.58 15.13
CA TRP A 19 8.97 2.77 15.78
C TRP A 19 9.10 3.03 17.29
N GLY A 20 8.78 4.24 17.75
CA GLY A 20 8.73 4.57 19.18
C GLY A 20 7.57 3.88 19.93
N LEU A 21 6.58 3.36 19.21
CA LEU A 21 5.45 2.64 19.80
C LEU A 21 5.62 1.12 19.73
N ALA A 22 6.59 0.58 19.00
CA ALA A 22 6.87 -0.86 18.99
C ALA A 22 7.26 -1.41 20.39
N PRO A 23 6.95 -2.68 20.73
CA PRO A 23 6.43 -3.72 19.83
C PRO A 23 4.90 -3.86 19.83
N GLY A 24 4.16 -3.18 20.71
CA GLY A 24 2.71 -3.33 20.79
C GLY A 24 1.96 -2.71 19.60
N PRO A 25 0.77 -3.22 19.21
CA PRO A 25 0.03 -2.71 18.07
C PRO A 25 -0.35 -1.25 18.27
N ALA A 26 -0.09 -0.43 17.25
CA ALA A 26 -0.32 1.01 17.29
C ALA A 26 -0.53 1.56 15.87
N VAL A 27 -1.22 2.69 15.79
CA VAL A 27 -1.38 3.47 14.57
C VAL A 27 -0.89 4.88 14.82
N VAL A 28 -0.03 5.38 13.93
CA VAL A 28 0.37 6.79 13.90
C VAL A 28 -0.11 7.39 12.59
N ALA A 29 -0.86 8.49 12.65
CA ALA A 29 -1.30 9.23 11.49
C ALA A 29 -0.81 10.68 11.55
N ALA A 30 -0.66 11.32 10.40
CA ALA A 30 -0.36 12.74 10.31
C ALA A 30 -1.16 13.41 9.19
N LEU A 31 -1.52 14.69 9.36
CA LEU A 31 -2.19 15.46 8.30
C LEU A 31 -1.25 15.78 7.14
N THR A 32 0.04 15.96 7.44
CA THR A 32 1.11 16.17 6.44
C THR A 32 2.40 15.48 6.85
N GLN A 33 3.25 15.18 5.87
CA GLN A 33 4.62 14.72 6.10
C GLN A 33 5.63 15.57 5.33
N SER A 34 6.70 16.03 5.97
CA SER A 34 7.76 16.79 5.29
C SER A 34 8.82 15.90 4.62
N ALA A 35 8.93 14.64 5.05
CA ALA A 35 9.87 13.65 4.52
C ALA A 35 9.19 12.27 4.35
N GLY A 36 7.99 12.28 3.76
CA GLY A 36 7.23 11.07 3.47
C GLY A 36 8.04 10.10 2.59
N ARG A 37 7.96 8.80 2.90
CA ARG A 37 8.78 7.76 2.26
C ARG A 37 8.00 6.92 1.27
N GLY A 38 8.60 6.63 0.12
CA GLY A 38 8.15 5.62 -0.83
C GLY A 38 9.31 4.69 -1.22
N ARG A 39 9.00 3.59 -1.91
CA ARG A 39 10.01 2.59 -2.33
C ARG A 39 11.07 3.14 -3.28
N THR A 40 10.70 4.11 -4.11
CA THR A 40 11.49 4.58 -5.26
C THR A 40 11.61 6.11 -5.27
N GLY A 41 11.61 6.73 -4.09
CA GLY A 41 11.57 8.18 -3.92
C GLY A 41 10.61 8.62 -2.81
N PRO A 42 10.50 9.93 -2.57
CA PRO A 42 9.61 10.48 -1.54
C PRO A 42 8.14 10.20 -1.85
N TRP A 43 7.33 10.09 -0.81
CA TRP A 43 5.88 10.11 -0.90
C TRP A 43 5.36 11.53 -0.57
N HIS A 44 4.82 12.21 -1.57
CA HIS A 44 4.25 13.55 -1.40
C HIS A 44 3.00 13.49 -0.50
N SER A 45 3.00 14.29 0.57
CA SER A 45 1.98 14.24 1.62
C SER A 45 1.34 15.62 1.87
N PRO A 46 0.70 16.24 0.87
CA PRO A 46 -0.01 17.52 1.05
C PRO A 46 -1.21 17.38 2.01
N PRO A 47 -1.72 18.48 2.59
CA PRO A 47 -2.94 18.44 3.38
C PRO A 47 -4.10 17.78 2.62
N GLY A 48 -4.85 16.91 3.30
CA GLY A 48 -6.06 16.30 2.75
C GLY A 48 -5.90 14.86 2.25
N GLY A 49 -4.72 14.24 2.36
CA GLY A 49 -4.57 12.79 2.21
C GLY A 49 -4.67 12.03 3.53
N ALA A 50 -4.67 10.69 3.43
CA ALA A 50 -4.57 9.80 4.58
C ALA A 50 -3.16 9.20 4.64
N TYR A 51 -2.37 9.67 5.61
CA TYR A 51 -0.98 9.24 5.82
C TYR A 51 -0.84 8.63 7.20
N PHE A 52 -0.56 7.33 7.25
CA PHE A 52 -0.46 6.64 8.52
C PHE A 52 0.49 5.44 8.46
N SER A 53 0.96 5.04 9.63
CA SER A 53 1.81 3.88 9.85
C SER A 53 1.19 2.96 10.90
N ILE A 54 1.30 1.66 10.66
CA ILE A 54 0.77 0.61 11.52
C ILE A 54 1.95 -0.16 12.09
N VAL A 55 2.09 -0.16 13.41
CA VAL A 55 2.94 -1.12 14.12
C VAL A 55 2.19 -2.44 14.12
N TYR A 56 2.64 -3.39 13.31
CA TYR A 56 1.99 -4.67 13.07
C TYR A 56 2.82 -5.82 13.64
N PRO A 57 2.48 -6.32 14.85
CA PRO A 57 3.06 -7.55 15.37
C PRO A 57 2.49 -8.74 14.58
N THR A 58 3.35 -9.49 13.90
CA THR A 58 2.91 -10.58 13.02
C THR A 58 3.96 -11.69 12.90
N ASN A 59 3.50 -12.93 12.86
CA ASN A 59 4.35 -14.09 12.56
C ASN A 59 4.55 -14.30 11.05
N SER A 60 3.93 -13.46 10.21
CA SER A 60 4.07 -13.52 8.76
C SER A 60 4.43 -12.14 8.18
N PRO A 61 5.64 -11.63 8.43
CA PRO A 61 6.08 -10.31 7.95
C PRO A 61 5.90 -10.09 6.45
N ARG A 62 6.06 -11.14 5.64
CA ARG A 62 5.87 -11.10 4.18
C ARG A 62 4.46 -10.71 3.75
N GLU A 63 3.45 -11.00 4.58
CA GLU A 63 2.05 -10.64 4.28
C GLU A 63 1.72 -9.20 4.63
N ALA A 64 2.61 -8.45 5.30
CA ALA A 64 2.28 -7.12 5.80
C ALA A 64 1.89 -6.14 4.69
N VAL A 65 2.65 -6.11 3.58
CA VAL A 65 2.31 -5.28 2.41
C VAL A 65 1.06 -5.80 1.70
N PRO A 66 0.95 -7.09 1.32
CA PRO A 66 -0.27 -7.63 0.73
C PRO A 66 -1.54 -7.38 1.55
N ARG A 67 -1.48 -7.58 2.86
CA ARG A 67 -2.60 -7.36 3.78
C ARG A 67 -3.03 -5.90 3.82
N ALA A 68 -2.09 -4.96 3.92
CA ALA A 68 -2.41 -3.53 3.88
C ALA A 68 -2.96 -3.09 2.52
N ALA A 69 -2.43 -3.64 1.42
CA ALA A 69 -2.95 -3.40 0.08
C ALA A 69 -4.41 -3.89 -0.06
N VAL A 70 -4.69 -5.13 0.39
CA VAL A 70 -6.05 -5.69 0.41
C VAL A 70 -6.99 -4.85 1.27
N CYS A 71 -6.59 -4.47 2.48
CA CYS A 71 -7.43 -3.66 3.36
C CYS A 71 -7.71 -2.26 2.79
N THR A 72 -6.74 -1.65 2.12
CA THR A 72 -6.94 -0.38 1.41
C THR A 72 -7.87 -0.55 0.22
N CYS A 73 -7.73 -1.64 -0.54
CA CYS A 73 -8.67 -1.97 -1.62
C CYS A 73 -10.10 -2.19 -1.09
N LYS A 74 -10.29 -2.94 -0.01
CA LYS A 74 -11.60 -3.15 0.62
C LYS A 74 -12.24 -1.82 1.05
N TYR A 75 -11.45 -0.88 1.58
CA TYR A 75 -11.93 0.46 1.91
C TYR A 75 -12.43 1.19 0.65
N LEU A 76 -11.64 1.18 -0.43
CA LEU A 76 -11.98 1.83 -1.70
C LEU A 76 -13.19 1.19 -2.40
N GLU A 77 -13.30 -0.14 -2.36
CA GLU A 77 -14.48 -0.89 -2.84
C GLU A 77 -15.75 -0.49 -2.09
N GLY A 78 -15.65 -0.26 -0.78
CA GLY A 78 -16.75 0.28 0.03
C GLY A 78 -17.18 1.69 -0.34
N LEU A 79 -16.37 2.41 -1.13
CA LEU A 79 -16.71 3.71 -1.72
C LEU A 79 -17.23 3.58 -3.17
N GLY A 80 -17.46 2.36 -3.66
CA GLY A 80 -17.95 2.09 -5.02
C GLY A 80 -16.87 2.08 -6.11
N LEU A 81 -15.58 2.15 -5.73
CA LEU A 81 -14.48 2.12 -6.69
C LEU A 81 -14.03 0.69 -7.02
N LYS A 82 -13.26 0.55 -8.11
CA LYS A 82 -12.68 -0.72 -8.55
C LYS A 82 -11.15 -0.67 -8.45
N PRO A 83 -10.58 -0.75 -7.25
CA PRO A 83 -9.13 -0.69 -7.06
C PRO A 83 -8.44 -1.94 -7.60
N ARG A 84 -7.27 -1.76 -8.20
CA ARG A 84 -6.37 -2.84 -8.63
C ARG A 84 -5.00 -2.65 -7.99
N ILE A 85 -4.36 -3.74 -7.60
CA ILE A 85 -3.03 -3.75 -7.01
C ILE A 85 -2.02 -3.93 -8.14
N ARG A 86 -1.28 -2.87 -8.43
CA ARG A 86 -0.07 -2.96 -9.25
C ARG A 86 1.06 -3.46 -8.36
N TRP A 87 1.45 -4.71 -8.60
CA TRP A 87 2.48 -5.36 -7.81
C TRP A 87 3.76 -4.50 -7.78
N PRO A 88 4.44 -4.38 -6.62
CA PRO A 88 4.17 -5.11 -5.37
C PRO A 88 3.26 -4.38 -4.36
N ASN A 89 3.04 -3.07 -4.51
CA ASN A 89 2.59 -2.24 -3.39
C ASN A 89 1.79 -0.99 -3.78
N ASP A 90 1.52 -0.79 -5.07
CA ASP A 90 0.77 0.37 -5.56
C ASP A 90 -0.69 -0.03 -5.76
N ILE A 91 -1.63 0.86 -5.41
CA ILE A 91 -3.04 0.68 -5.70
C ILE A 91 -3.43 1.69 -6.77
N LEU A 92 -4.10 1.19 -7.81
CA LEU A 92 -4.61 1.95 -8.94
C LEU A 92 -6.13 2.00 -8.90
N VAL A 93 -6.73 3.10 -9.36
CA VAL A 93 -8.12 3.15 -9.81
C VAL A 93 -8.12 3.66 -11.24
N GLY A 94 -8.67 2.87 -12.17
CA GLY A 94 -8.35 3.04 -13.59
C GLY A 94 -6.84 2.83 -13.81
N GLU A 95 -6.18 3.82 -14.41
CA GLU A 95 -4.72 3.85 -14.60
C GLU A 95 -4.00 4.75 -13.58
N GLY A 96 -4.74 5.51 -12.76
CA GLY A 96 -4.18 6.44 -11.79
C GLY A 96 -3.79 5.76 -10.48
N LYS A 97 -2.58 6.01 -9.99
CA LYS A 97 -2.11 5.55 -8.67
C LYS A 97 -2.77 6.37 -7.56
N ILE A 98 -3.56 5.70 -6.72
CA ILE A 98 -4.30 6.32 -5.62
C ILE A 98 -3.65 6.10 -4.25
N ALA A 99 -2.95 4.97 -4.08
CA ALA A 99 -2.26 4.66 -2.83
C ALA A 99 -0.95 3.92 -3.04
N GLY A 100 -0.08 4.02 -2.03
CA GLY A 100 1.18 3.28 -1.94
C GLY A 100 1.36 2.72 -0.54
N ILE A 101 1.86 1.49 -0.47
CA ILE A 101 2.18 0.80 0.78
C ILE A 101 3.70 0.64 0.90
N LEU A 102 4.25 0.89 2.08
CA LEU A 102 5.66 0.64 2.40
C LEU A 102 5.73 -0.18 3.70
N ALA A 103 6.66 -1.12 3.78
CA ALA A 103 6.90 -1.87 5.00
C ALA A 103 8.39 -1.88 5.35
N GLU A 104 8.69 -1.66 6.62
CA GLU A 104 10.02 -1.80 7.21
C GLU A 104 9.93 -2.80 8.36
N SER A 105 10.90 -3.70 8.49
CA SER A 105 10.98 -4.65 9.61
C SER A 105 12.21 -4.36 10.48
N ARG A 106 12.08 -4.47 11.79
CA ARG A 106 13.22 -4.47 12.73
C ARG A 106 13.24 -5.81 13.47
N THR A 107 14.17 -6.68 13.08
CA THR A 107 14.32 -8.03 13.64
C THR A 107 14.75 -8.05 15.11
N SER A 108 15.37 -6.97 15.60
CA SER A 108 15.91 -6.88 16.97
C SER A 108 14.86 -6.77 18.08
N ARG A 109 13.56 -6.62 17.78
CA ARG A 109 12.48 -6.43 18.77
C ARG A 109 11.29 -7.39 18.58
N GLY A 110 11.54 -8.58 18.05
CA GLY A 110 10.52 -9.55 17.66
C GLY A 110 9.99 -9.31 16.24
N SER A 111 9.06 -10.16 15.79
CA SER A 111 8.45 -10.06 14.45
C SER A 111 7.44 -8.91 14.35
N VAL A 112 7.95 -7.68 14.31
CA VAL A 112 7.16 -6.46 14.14
C VAL A 112 7.50 -5.83 12.79
N VAL A 113 6.45 -5.54 12.02
CA VAL A 113 6.54 -4.80 10.77
C VAL A 113 5.88 -3.43 10.97
N ASN A 114 6.57 -2.38 10.55
CA ASN A 114 6.01 -1.04 10.44
C ASN A 114 5.48 -0.85 9.03
N VAL A 115 4.17 -0.73 8.87
CA VAL A 115 3.51 -0.62 7.56
C VAL A 115 3.01 0.80 7.37
N GLY A 116 3.66 1.58 6.51
CA GLY A 116 3.20 2.88 6.05
C GLY A 116 2.19 2.76 4.92
N VAL A 117 1.12 3.54 4.97
CA VAL A 117 0.12 3.70 3.91
C VAL A 117 -0.05 5.18 3.62
N GLY A 118 0.13 5.53 2.36
CA GLY A 118 -0.28 6.83 1.81
C GLY A 118 -1.45 6.63 0.86
N LEU A 119 -2.57 7.29 1.13
CA LEU A 119 -3.74 7.31 0.26
C LEU A 119 -4.08 8.76 -0.11
N ASN A 120 -4.20 9.00 -1.41
CA ASN A 120 -4.60 10.28 -1.98
C ASN A 120 -6.12 10.42 -1.82
N VAL A 121 -6.57 11.34 -0.97
CA VAL A 121 -8.00 11.54 -0.68
C VAL A 121 -8.50 12.84 -1.30
N ARG A 122 -7.93 14.00 -0.91
CA ARG A 122 -8.27 15.32 -1.48
C ARG A 122 -7.08 15.96 -2.19
N GLY A 123 -7.37 17.01 -2.95
CA GLY A 123 -6.40 17.81 -3.70
C GLY A 123 -6.22 17.34 -5.15
N ARG A 124 -5.60 18.20 -5.97
CA ARG A 124 -5.25 17.87 -7.35
C ARG A 124 -3.89 17.17 -7.40
N ILE A 125 -3.88 15.89 -7.03
CA ILE A 125 -2.64 15.12 -6.91
C ILE A 125 -2.04 14.84 -8.29
N SER A 126 -2.87 14.74 -9.33
CA SER A 126 -2.40 14.57 -10.71
C SER A 126 -1.53 15.73 -11.21
N GLU A 127 -1.72 16.95 -10.70
CA GLU A 127 -0.90 18.12 -11.01
C GLU A 127 0.47 18.09 -10.28
N MET A 128 0.58 17.33 -9.18
CA MET A 128 1.80 17.23 -8.37
C MET A 128 2.65 16.02 -8.71
N VAL A 129 2.01 14.90 -9.05
CA VAL A 129 2.68 13.61 -9.28
C VAL A 129 2.06 12.96 -10.51
N GLU A 130 2.86 12.82 -11.57
CA GLU A 130 2.43 12.22 -12.82
C GLU A 130 1.91 10.78 -12.60
N GLY A 131 0.74 10.49 -13.18
CA GLY A 131 0.10 9.18 -13.08
C GLY A 131 -0.51 8.87 -11.71
N ALA A 132 -0.56 9.84 -10.78
CA ALA A 132 -1.30 9.73 -9.53
C ALA A 132 -2.69 10.37 -9.65
N VAL A 133 -3.61 9.93 -8.78
CA VAL A 133 -4.98 10.46 -8.68
C VAL A 133 -5.42 10.44 -7.22
N SER A 134 -6.34 11.32 -6.84
CA SER A 134 -7.03 11.32 -5.54
C SER A 134 -8.49 10.87 -5.64
N LEU A 135 -9.10 10.53 -4.50
CA LEU A 135 -10.55 10.27 -4.43
C LEU A 135 -11.38 11.46 -4.93
N GLN A 136 -10.99 12.68 -4.55
CA GLN A 136 -11.69 13.89 -4.98
C GLN A 136 -11.65 14.09 -6.51
N GLU A 137 -10.52 13.81 -7.15
CA GLU A 137 -10.39 13.85 -8.62
C GLU A 137 -11.24 12.78 -9.32
N LEU A 138 -11.57 11.69 -8.61
CA LEU A 138 -12.49 10.65 -9.08
C LEU A 138 -13.96 10.94 -8.74
N GLY A 139 -14.27 12.12 -8.19
CA GLY A 139 -15.63 12.52 -7.80
C GLY A 139 -16.10 11.94 -6.47
N VAL A 140 -15.19 11.41 -5.65
CA VAL A 140 -15.48 10.85 -4.31
C VAL A 140 -14.94 11.80 -3.25
N ASP A 141 -15.81 12.55 -2.58
CA ASP A 141 -15.43 13.37 -1.43
C ASP A 141 -15.73 12.64 -0.11
N VAL A 142 -14.67 12.35 0.63
CA VAL A 142 -14.73 11.70 1.94
C VAL A 142 -13.69 12.31 2.88
N ASP A 143 -13.93 12.19 4.18
CA ASP A 143 -12.92 12.56 5.17
C ASP A 143 -11.75 11.55 5.17
N PRO A 144 -10.50 11.99 5.06
CA PRO A 144 -9.33 11.11 5.17
C PRO A 144 -9.30 10.27 6.46
N LEU A 145 -9.93 10.73 7.54
CA LEU A 145 -10.06 10.03 8.80
C LEU A 145 -10.75 8.66 8.64
N GLY A 146 -11.66 8.53 7.67
CA GLY A 146 -12.31 7.26 7.36
C GLY A 146 -11.30 6.17 6.99
N ALA A 147 -10.35 6.50 6.12
CA ALA A 147 -9.26 5.59 5.74
C ALA A 147 -8.29 5.34 6.90
N ILE A 148 -7.91 6.41 7.63
CA ILE A 148 -7.01 6.34 8.79
C ILE A 148 -7.57 5.38 9.85
N LEU A 149 -8.88 5.33 10.06
CA LEU A 149 -9.48 4.44 11.05
C LEU A 149 -9.72 3.03 10.51
N ARG A 150 -10.33 2.89 9.32
CA ARG A 150 -10.83 1.60 8.83
C ARG A 150 -9.73 0.70 8.30
N VAL A 151 -8.72 1.25 7.61
CA VAL A 151 -7.65 0.44 7.00
C VAL A 151 -6.79 -0.22 8.08
N PRO A 152 -6.27 0.48 9.11
CA PRO A 152 -5.51 -0.16 10.17
C PRO A 152 -6.29 -1.20 10.98
N LEU A 153 -7.59 -0.95 11.24
CA LEU A 153 -8.43 -1.94 11.91
C LEU A 153 -8.58 -3.21 11.06
N CYS A 154 -8.77 -3.08 9.75
CA CYS A 154 -8.76 -4.23 8.84
C CYS A 154 -7.41 -4.96 8.86
N VAL A 155 -6.28 -4.25 8.88
CA VAL A 155 -4.95 -4.87 8.92
C VAL A 155 -4.75 -5.66 10.21
N LEU A 156 -5.06 -5.04 11.35
CA LEU A 156 -4.78 -5.59 12.67
C LEU A 156 -5.78 -6.66 13.12
N ARG A 157 -7.04 -6.61 12.64
CA ARG A 157 -8.14 -7.45 13.15
C ARG A 157 -8.87 -8.23 12.06
N GLY A 158 -8.67 -7.91 10.79
CA GLY A 158 -9.37 -8.57 9.69
C GLY A 158 -8.95 -10.02 9.52
N SER A 159 -9.93 -10.92 9.45
CA SER A 159 -9.72 -12.32 9.10
C SER A 159 -10.13 -12.55 7.65
N PHE A 160 -9.18 -12.95 6.80
CA PHE A 160 -9.39 -13.28 5.40
C PHE A 160 -8.13 -13.95 4.82
N ASN A 161 -8.30 -14.68 3.71
CA ASN A 161 -7.19 -15.25 2.96
C ASN A 161 -6.47 -14.13 2.18
N VAL A 162 -5.29 -13.72 2.64
CA VAL A 162 -4.53 -12.60 2.05
C VAL A 162 -4.12 -12.92 0.61
N TYR A 163 -3.71 -14.16 0.33
CA TYR A 163 -3.27 -14.59 -1.00
C TYR A 163 -4.39 -14.48 -2.04
N GLU A 164 -5.57 -15.02 -1.73
CA GLU A 164 -6.72 -14.97 -2.63
C GLU A 164 -7.23 -13.53 -2.83
N GLU A 165 -7.34 -12.77 -1.74
CA GLU A 165 -7.81 -11.39 -1.80
C GLU A 165 -6.85 -10.45 -2.55
N PHE A 166 -5.54 -10.68 -2.42
CA PHE A 166 -4.53 -9.94 -3.18
C PHE A 166 -4.55 -10.36 -4.65
N GLY A 167 -4.57 -11.67 -4.92
CA GLY A 167 -4.57 -12.26 -6.26
C GLY A 167 -5.74 -11.77 -7.11
N ARG A 168 -6.97 -11.76 -6.57
CA ARG A 168 -8.17 -11.30 -7.30
C ARG A 168 -8.17 -9.81 -7.63
N ARG A 169 -7.25 -9.04 -7.06
CA ARG A 169 -7.13 -7.59 -7.28
C ARG A 169 -5.91 -7.21 -8.10
N LEU A 170 -5.12 -8.17 -8.58
CA LEU A 170 -3.93 -7.87 -9.37
C LEU A 170 -4.27 -7.04 -10.61
N ALA A 171 -3.55 -5.93 -10.79
CA ALA A 171 -3.53 -5.22 -12.05
C ALA A 171 -2.73 -6.03 -13.08
N TYR A 172 -3.10 -5.89 -14.35
CA TYR A 172 -2.34 -6.39 -15.51
C TYR A 172 -2.20 -7.92 -15.60
N LEU A 173 -3.04 -8.69 -14.89
CA LEU A 173 -3.04 -10.15 -15.00
C LEU A 173 -3.33 -10.57 -16.44
N GLY A 174 -2.47 -11.42 -17.01
CA GLY A 174 -2.53 -11.87 -18.41
C GLY A 174 -2.05 -10.83 -19.43
N GLU A 175 -1.52 -9.68 -19.00
CA GLU A 175 -1.01 -8.64 -19.89
C GLU A 175 0.53 -8.67 -19.96
N GLU A 176 1.10 -8.13 -21.05
CA GLU A 176 2.54 -7.87 -21.15
C GLU A 176 2.97 -6.74 -20.21
N VAL A 177 3.92 -7.05 -19.33
CA VAL A 177 4.47 -6.10 -18.36
C VAL A 177 5.99 -6.16 -18.35
N GLU A 178 6.62 -5.12 -17.81
CA GLU A 178 8.04 -5.07 -17.53
C GLU A 178 8.27 -4.98 -16.01
N ILE A 179 9.14 -5.85 -15.49
CA ILE A 179 9.65 -5.79 -14.11
C ILE A 179 11.17 -5.85 -14.17
N SER A 180 11.84 -4.82 -13.62
CA SER A 180 13.30 -4.76 -13.51
C SER A 180 14.01 -4.99 -14.86
N GLY A 181 13.47 -4.44 -15.95
CA GLY A 181 14.01 -4.56 -17.30
C GLY A 181 13.66 -5.86 -18.04
N VAL A 182 12.95 -6.80 -17.40
CA VAL A 182 12.49 -8.03 -18.03
C VAL A 182 11.03 -7.89 -18.45
N ARG A 183 10.74 -8.16 -19.72
CA ARG A 183 9.38 -8.16 -20.29
C ARG A 183 8.82 -9.57 -20.37
N GLY A 184 7.52 -9.69 -20.10
CA GLY A 184 6.78 -10.95 -20.21
C GLY A 184 5.32 -10.81 -19.79
N GLU A 185 4.54 -11.83 -20.09
CA GLU A 185 3.13 -11.93 -19.68
C GLU A 185 3.05 -12.10 -18.17
N PHE A 186 2.29 -11.26 -17.47
CA PHE A 186 2.10 -11.37 -16.03
C PHE A 186 1.13 -12.50 -15.67
N LEU A 187 1.65 -13.58 -15.10
CA LEU A 187 0.87 -14.77 -14.73
C LEU A 187 0.23 -14.66 -13.34
N GLY A 188 0.55 -13.61 -12.58
CA GLY A 188 0.06 -13.40 -11.23
C GLY A 188 1.16 -13.58 -10.17
N ILE A 189 0.80 -14.08 -8.99
CA ILE A 189 1.74 -14.23 -7.86
C ILE A 189 1.79 -15.66 -7.34
N ASP A 190 2.94 -16.05 -6.79
CA ASP A 190 3.09 -17.29 -6.02
C ASP A 190 2.71 -17.12 -4.54
N ARG A 191 2.81 -18.21 -3.76
CA ARG A 191 2.47 -18.23 -2.32
C ARG A 191 3.39 -17.36 -1.46
N GLU A 192 4.50 -16.90 -2.00
CA GLU A 192 5.42 -15.94 -1.37
C GLU A 192 5.19 -14.50 -1.86
N PHE A 193 4.09 -14.27 -2.60
CA PHE A 193 3.72 -12.98 -3.19
C PHE A 193 4.74 -12.43 -4.20
N ARG A 194 5.57 -13.31 -4.79
CA ARG A 194 6.48 -12.95 -5.89
C ARG A 194 5.68 -12.84 -7.18
N ALA A 195 5.95 -11.80 -7.98
CA ALA A 195 5.36 -11.70 -9.31
C ALA A 195 5.93 -12.75 -10.25
N LEU A 196 5.08 -13.39 -11.04
CA LEU A 196 5.46 -14.40 -12.03
C LEU A 196 5.27 -13.84 -13.43
N LEU A 197 6.35 -13.74 -14.21
CA LEU A 197 6.27 -13.40 -15.64
C LEU A 197 6.55 -14.63 -16.50
N ARG A 198 5.81 -14.81 -17.60
CA ARG A 198 6.17 -15.76 -18.66
C ARG A 198 7.18 -15.09 -19.60
N VAL A 199 8.41 -15.59 -19.61
CA VAL A 199 9.50 -15.09 -20.46
C VAL A 199 10.05 -16.26 -21.26
N GLY A 200 9.98 -16.19 -22.59
CA GLY A 200 10.45 -17.28 -23.46
C GLY A 200 9.82 -18.64 -23.15
N GLY A 201 8.53 -18.65 -22.77
CA GLY A 201 7.79 -19.87 -22.44
C GLY A 201 8.01 -20.42 -21.02
N ARG A 202 8.85 -19.81 -20.19
CA ARG A 202 9.11 -20.21 -18.79
C ARG A 202 8.58 -19.16 -17.81
N ALA A 203 8.13 -19.60 -16.63
CA ALA A 203 7.76 -18.70 -15.56
C ALA A 203 9.00 -18.25 -14.78
N THR A 204 9.19 -16.94 -14.64
CA THR A 204 10.26 -16.28 -13.88
C THR A 204 9.66 -15.51 -12.72
N ALA A 205 10.17 -15.73 -11.50
CA ALA A 205 9.66 -15.09 -10.29
C ALA A 205 10.48 -13.85 -9.91
N PHE A 206 9.80 -12.78 -9.50
CA PHE A 206 10.40 -11.52 -9.06
C PHE A 206 10.01 -11.23 -7.61
N LEU A 207 11.02 -11.02 -6.76
CA LEU A 207 10.84 -10.64 -5.35
C LEU A 207 10.58 -9.14 -5.19
N GLU A 208 11.21 -8.34 -6.05
CA GLU A 208 11.09 -6.89 -6.06
C GLU A 208 11.16 -6.32 -7.47
N GLY A 209 10.77 -5.05 -7.58
CA GLY A 209 10.77 -4.31 -8.83
C GLY A 209 9.57 -3.37 -8.88
N ARG A 210 9.53 -2.53 -9.92
CA ARG A 210 8.34 -1.76 -10.27
C ARG A 210 7.74 -2.35 -11.53
N MET A 211 6.52 -2.87 -11.42
CA MET A 211 5.77 -3.34 -12.58
C MET A 211 5.29 -2.16 -13.43
N ARG A 212 5.46 -2.26 -14.74
CA ARG A 212 4.93 -1.32 -15.73
C ARG A 212 4.23 -2.09 -16.83
N LYS A 213 3.05 -1.64 -17.25
CA LYS A 213 2.38 -2.19 -18.43
C LYS A 213 3.19 -1.82 -19.67
N VAL A 214 3.49 -2.78 -20.54
CA VAL A 214 4.07 -2.52 -21.86
C VAL A 214 2.94 -2.04 -22.77
N LYS A 215 3.14 -0.90 -23.43
CA LYS A 215 2.20 -0.40 -24.43
C LYS A 215 2.39 -1.11 -25.77
#